data_AF-A0AAU5MKZ9-F1
#
_entry.id   AF-A0AAU5MKZ9-F1
#
_cell.length_a   1.000
_cell.length_b   1.000
_cell.length_c   1.000
_cell.angle_alpha   90.00
_cell.angle_beta   90.00
_cell.angle_gamma   90.00
#
_symmetry.space_group_name_H-M   'P 1'
#
loop_
_entity.id
_entity.type
_entity.pdbx_description
1 polymer ?
#
loop_
_entity_poly.entity_id
_entity_poly.type
_entity_poly.pdbx_seq_one_letter_code
_entity_poly.pdbx_strand_id
1 'polypeptide(L)'
;MPTDEHLLDVLAGKDPGRVSHEPVYLVCTHGRHDACCAVRGRPVAAALAAAHRERTWECSHIGGDRFAANVVVLPHGLFYGHVPPTRAIELARRHDEGVVVPDLLRGSGAFIPPVQAAQHFARAAGHSLAVDNLLPQSVQQLPDHHWRILLAPTAPPNGTSSGSISVEVSAHLDTVDARLTCAGTSPTQIRRFELHTLTTT
;
A
#
# COMPACT_ATOMS: atom_id res chain seq x y z
N MET A 1 -8.79 29.94 4.53
CA MET A 1 -7.55 29.55 3.83
C MET A 1 -6.39 30.19 4.58
N PRO A 2 -5.22 29.54 4.67
CA PRO A 2 -4.02 30.13 5.27
C PRO A 2 -3.57 31.37 4.50
N THR A 3 -2.81 32.25 5.16
CA THR A 3 -2.19 33.43 4.54
C THR A 3 -0.92 33.05 3.79
N ASP A 4 -0.50 33.88 2.84
CA ASP A 4 0.77 33.67 2.11
C ASP A 4 1.98 33.64 3.07
N GLU A 5 1.98 34.50 4.09
CA GLU A 5 3.01 34.51 5.13
C GLU A 5 3.11 33.19 5.89
N HIS A 6 1.96 32.61 6.28
CA HIS A 6 1.92 31.29 6.91
C HIS A 6 2.44 30.22 5.94
N LEU A 7 2.05 30.25 4.66
CA LEU A 7 2.58 29.30 3.67
C LEU A 7 4.11 29.39 3.54
N LEU A 8 4.69 30.59 3.58
CA LEU A 8 6.15 30.77 3.57
C LEU A 8 6.81 30.20 4.82
N ASP A 9 6.18 30.34 6.00
CA ASP A 9 6.71 29.77 7.23
C ASP A 9 6.65 28.23 7.25
N VAL A 10 5.62 27.62 6.67
CA VAL A 10 5.55 26.17 6.46
C VAL A 10 6.66 25.70 5.51
N LEU A 11 6.83 26.37 4.37
CA LEU A 11 7.87 26.02 3.39
C LEU A 11 9.30 26.19 3.96
N ALA A 12 9.48 27.18 4.84
CA ALA A 12 10.74 27.41 5.55
C ALA A 12 10.95 26.45 6.74
N GLY A 13 9.98 25.58 7.05
CA GLY A 13 10.05 24.64 8.18
C GLY A 13 9.92 25.30 9.56
N LYS A 14 9.45 26.56 9.62
CA LYS A 14 9.22 27.28 10.88
C LYS A 14 7.92 26.87 11.56
N ASP A 15 6.94 26.42 10.79
CA ASP A 15 5.76 25.74 11.30
C ASP A 15 5.82 24.25 10.94
N PRO A 16 6.15 23.35 11.90
CA PRO A 16 6.18 21.91 11.66
C PRO A 16 4.78 21.28 11.60
N GLY A 17 3.72 22.06 11.86
CA GLY A 17 2.35 21.59 11.97
C GLY A 17 2.08 20.81 13.26
N ARG A 18 0.92 20.13 13.27
CA ARG A 18 0.51 19.23 14.36
C ARG A 18 0.51 17.79 13.83
N VAL A 19 1.10 16.87 14.61
CA VAL A 19 1.02 15.43 14.30
C VAL A 19 -0.44 15.01 14.29
N SER A 20 -0.85 14.34 13.22
CA SER A 20 -2.17 13.76 13.08
C SER A 20 -2.06 12.26 12.89
N HIS A 21 -2.92 11.52 13.58
CA HIS A 21 -3.13 10.08 13.38
C HIS A 21 -4.42 9.81 12.59
N GLU A 22 -5.13 10.87 12.18
CA GLU A 22 -6.32 10.70 11.35
C GLU A 22 -5.94 10.18 9.97
N PRO A 23 -6.70 9.21 9.44
CA PRO A 23 -6.38 8.66 8.15
C PRO A 23 -6.64 9.64 7.03
N VAL A 24 -5.74 9.65 6.05
CA VAL A 24 -5.86 10.43 4.83
C VAL A 24 -5.81 9.48 3.64
N TYR A 25 -6.80 9.59 2.76
CA TYR A 25 -6.93 8.81 1.53
C TYR A 25 -6.50 9.66 0.34
N LEU A 26 -5.31 9.36 -0.19
CA LEU A 26 -4.78 10.01 -1.38
C LEU A 26 -5.14 9.20 -2.62
N VAL A 27 -5.91 9.76 -3.54
CA VAL A 27 -6.33 9.08 -4.77
C VAL A 27 -5.59 9.69 -5.96
N CYS A 28 -4.87 8.86 -6.70
CA CYS A 28 -4.18 9.31 -7.90
C CYS A 28 -5.20 9.66 -8.99
N THR A 29 -5.26 10.93 -9.38
CA THR A 29 -6.12 11.40 -10.50
C THR A 29 -5.31 12.08 -11.61
N HIS A 30 -3.99 11.93 -11.58
CA HIS A 30 -3.09 12.48 -12.60
C HIS A 30 -3.26 11.74 -13.94
N GLY A 31 -3.51 12.49 -15.02
CA GLY A 31 -3.75 11.92 -16.35
C GLY A 31 -2.68 12.19 -17.40
N ARG A 32 -1.66 13.01 -17.10
CA ARG A 32 -0.61 13.37 -18.08
C ARG A 32 0.43 12.27 -18.26
N HIS A 33 0.77 11.56 -17.18
CA HIS A 33 1.70 10.43 -17.27
C HIS A 33 1.00 9.20 -17.86
N ASP A 34 -0.19 8.86 -17.34
CA ASP A 34 -1.02 7.80 -17.89
C ASP A 34 -2.51 8.14 -17.64
N ALA A 35 -3.32 8.10 -18.69
CA ALA A 35 -4.73 8.50 -18.61
C ALA A 35 -5.57 7.57 -17.72
N CYS A 36 -5.13 6.32 -17.51
CA CYS A 36 -5.85 5.34 -16.69
C CYS A 36 -6.07 5.85 -15.25
N CYS A 37 -5.09 6.56 -14.67
CA CYS A 37 -5.19 7.11 -13.32
C CYS A 37 -6.27 8.20 -13.23
N ALA A 38 -6.31 9.16 -14.16
CA ALA A 38 -7.36 10.17 -14.20
C ALA A 38 -8.76 9.57 -14.42
N VAL A 39 -8.89 8.61 -15.35
CA VAL A 39 -10.18 8.00 -15.71
C VAL A 39 -10.72 7.13 -14.58
N ARG A 40 -9.87 6.28 -13.98
CA ARG A 40 -10.31 5.31 -12.95
C ARG A 40 -10.26 5.89 -11.53
N GLY A 41 -9.34 6.81 -11.26
CA GLY A 41 -9.14 7.40 -9.94
C GLY A 41 -10.22 8.42 -9.54
N ARG A 42 -10.67 9.28 -10.46
CA ARG A 42 -11.67 10.31 -10.13
C ARG A 42 -12.99 9.75 -9.58
N PRO A 43 -13.56 8.67 -10.16
CA PRO A 43 -14.73 8.01 -9.56
C PRO A 43 -14.50 7.49 -8.13
N VAL A 44 -13.30 6.98 -7.83
CA VAL A 44 -12.92 6.52 -6.48
C VAL A 44 -12.79 7.70 -5.51
N ALA A 45 -12.15 8.80 -5.95
CA ALA A 45 -12.03 10.03 -5.16
C ALA A 45 -13.42 10.61 -4.83
N ALA A 46 -14.32 10.66 -5.82
CA ALA A 46 -15.69 11.13 -5.62
C ALA A 46 -16.46 10.25 -4.61
N ALA A 47 -16.34 8.92 -4.71
CA ALA A 47 -16.99 7.99 -3.79
C ALA A 47 -16.47 8.15 -2.34
N LEU A 48 -15.16 8.29 -2.16
CA LEU A 48 -14.57 8.56 -0.84
C LEU A 48 -14.99 9.92 -0.30
N ALA A 49 -14.92 10.98 -1.11
CA ALA A 49 -15.26 12.34 -0.68
C ALA A 49 -16.75 12.51 -0.32
N ALA A 50 -17.63 11.68 -0.87
CA ALA A 50 -19.05 11.66 -0.49
C ALA A 50 -19.26 11.23 0.98
N ALA A 51 -18.41 10.35 1.51
CA ALA A 51 -18.49 9.85 2.88
C ALA A 51 -17.45 10.47 3.84
N HIS A 52 -16.28 10.83 3.33
CA HIS A 52 -15.08 11.21 4.10
C HIS A 52 -14.38 12.43 3.46
N ARG A 53 -15.14 13.49 3.17
CA ARG A 53 -14.67 14.70 2.46
C ARG A 53 -13.33 15.24 3.00
N GLU A 54 -13.24 15.48 4.30
CA GLU A 54 -12.05 16.10 4.93
C GLU A 54 -10.80 15.19 4.90
N ARG A 55 -11.00 13.87 4.73
CA ARG A 55 -9.92 12.87 4.69
C ARG A 55 -9.52 12.48 3.27
N THR A 56 -10.24 12.95 2.25
CA THR A 56 -10.05 12.51 0.86
C THR A 56 -9.38 13.58 0.04
N TRP A 57 -8.26 13.23 -0.59
CA TRP A 57 -7.49 14.14 -1.43
C TRP A 57 -7.21 13.51 -2.78
N GLU A 58 -7.40 14.29 -3.83
CA GLU A 58 -6.82 13.98 -5.13
C GLU A 58 -5.33 14.32 -5.08
N CYS A 59 -4.49 13.43 -5.62
CA CYS A 59 -3.05 13.61 -5.63
C CYS A 59 -2.44 13.42 -7.02
N SER A 60 -1.20 13.90 -7.16
CA SER A 60 -0.36 13.65 -8.33
C SER A 60 0.04 12.17 -8.41
N HIS A 61 0.85 11.82 -9.42
CA HIS A 61 1.23 10.43 -9.67
C HIS A 61 2.06 9.84 -8.52
N ILE A 62 1.65 8.65 -8.06
CA ILE A 62 2.21 7.91 -6.91
C ILE A 62 2.83 6.56 -7.30
N GLY A 63 3.05 6.32 -8.60
CA GLY A 63 3.59 5.05 -9.10
C GLY A 63 2.56 3.95 -9.27
N GLY A 64 2.83 3.08 -10.26
CA GLY A 64 2.02 1.89 -10.51
C GLY A 64 0.71 2.20 -11.24
N ASP A 65 0.75 2.95 -12.35
CA ASP A 65 -0.45 3.21 -13.18
C ASP A 65 -1.12 1.93 -13.66
N ARG A 66 -0.36 0.85 -13.75
CA ARG A 66 -0.91 -0.48 -14.05
C ARG A 66 -1.97 -0.95 -13.08
N PHE A 67 -1.95 -0.41 -11.87
CA PHE A 67 -2.88 -0.67 -10.80
C PHE A 67 -3.95 0.42 -10.67
N ALA A 68 -4.13 1.31 -11.65
CA ALA A 68 -5.19 2.31 -11.57
C ALA A 68 -6.57 1.63 -11.41
N ALA A 69 -7.44 2.06 -10.47
CA ALA A 69 -7.28 3.21 -9.57
C ALA A 69 -6.39 2.94 -8.34
N ASN A 70 -5.49 3.88 -8.04
CA ASN A 70 -4.57 3.80 -6.91
C ASN A 70 -5.02 4.69 -5.74
N VAL A 71 -4.95 4.14 -4.53
CA VAL A 71 -5.24 4.85 -3.27
C VAL A 71 -4.08 4.63 -2.30
N VAL A 72 -3.53 5.70 -1.71
CA VAL A 72 -2.62 5.62 -0.56
C VAL A 72 -3.37 5.97 0.71
N VAL A 73 -3.19 5.17 1.74
CA VAL A 73 -3.76 5.42 3.06
C VAL A 73 -2.63 5.77 4.03
N LEU A 74 -2.65 7.03 4.49
CA LEU A 74 -1.77 7.56 5.52
C LEU A 74 -2.44 7.42 6.91
N PRO A 75 -1.67 7.38 8.00
CA PRO A 75 -0.21 7.55 8.09
C PRO A 75 0.59 6.28 7.72
N HIS A 76 -0.05 5.13 7.62
CA HIS A 76 0.59 3.81 7.45
C HIS A 76 1.28 3.59 6.10
N GLY A 77 1.08 4.49 5.13
CA GLY A 77 1.69 4.41 3.81
C GLY A 77 1.27 3.16 3.03
N LEU A 78 0.01 2.73 3.20
CA LEU A 78 -0.53 1.55 2.52
C LEU A 78 -0.98 1.92 1.11
N PHE A 79 -0.51 1.17 0.11
CA PHE A 79 -0.88 1.35 -1.28
C PHE A 79 -1.92 0.31 -1.66
N TYR A 80 -3.01 0.77 -2.26
CA TYR A 80 -4.06 -0.06 -2.84
C TYR A 80 -4.15 0.20 -4.34
N GLY A 81 -4.49 -0.86 -5.07
CA GLY A 81 -4.58 -0.86 -6.53
C GLY A 81 -5.88 -1.50 -6.99
N HIS A 82 -6.26 -1.19 -8.23
CA HIS A 82 -7.49 -1.66 -8.87
C HIS A 82 -8.74 -1.40 -8.04
N VAL A 83 -8.74 -0.35 -7.21
CA VAL A 83 -9.84 -0.05 -6.30
C VAL A 83 -11.07 0.35 -7.13
N PRO A 84 -12.19 -0.40 -7.07
CA PRO A 84 -13.42 0.04 -7.69
C PRO A 84 -14.12 1.09 -6.81
N PRO A 85 -14.87 2.04 -7.38
CA PRO A 85 -15.60 3.04 -6.59
C PRO A 85 -16.52 2.43 -5.53
N THR A 86 -17.11 1.26 -5.83
CA THR A 86 -18.01 0.53 -4.93
C THR A 86 -17.33 -0.01 -3.67
N ARG A 87 -16.00 -0.19 -3.68
CA ARG A 87 -15.23 -0.67 -2.51
C ARG A 87 -14.37 0.40 -1.86
N ALA A 88 -14.44 1.64 -2.34
CA ALA A 88 -13.65 2.74 -1.78
C ALA A 88 -14.04 3.04 -0.32
N ILE A 89 -15.35 3.01 -0.01
CA ILE A 89 -15.86 3.18 1.37
C ILE A 89 -15.52 1.97 2.24
N GLU A 90 -15.53 0.75 1.68
CA GLU A 90 -15.08 -0.44 2.41
C GLU A 90 -13.63 -0.28 2.87
N LEU A 91 -12.75 0.20 1.99
CA LEU A 91 -11.34 0.44 2.30
C LEU A 91 -11.18 1.44 3.46
N ALA A 92 -11.94 2.55 3.44
CA ALA A 92 -11.94 3.52 4.53
C ALA A 92 -12.39 2.90 5.86
N ARG A 93 -13.55 2.20 5.87
CA ARG A 93 -14.10 1.53 7.06
C ARG A 93 -13.14 0.47 7.62
N ARG A 94 -12.56 -0.36 6.75
CA ARG A 94 -11.61 -1.41 7.15
C ARG A 94 -10.35 -0.80 7.76
N HIS A 95 -9.88 0.31 7.20
CA HIS A 95 -8.75 1.01 7.77
C HIS A 95 -9.05 1.60 9.16
N ASP A 96 -10.23 2.19 9.35
CA ASP A 96 -10.68 2.67 10.68
C ASP A 96 -10.80 1.51 11.70
N GLU A 97 -11.09 0.30 11.23
CA GLU A 97 -11.07 -0.94 12.02
C GLU A 97 -9.65 -1.50 12.25
N GLY A 98 -8.60 -0.81 11.77
CA GLY A 98 -7.22 -1.23 11.91
C GLY A 98 -6.85 -2.46 11.06
N VAL A 99 -7.60 -2.74 9.99
CA VAL A 99 -7.40 -3.93 9.13
C VAL A 99 -7.24 -3.56 7.66
N VAL A 100 -6.42 -4.33 6.96
CA VAL A 100 -6.21 -4.17 5.51
C VAL A 100 -7.30 -4.86 4.69
N VAL A 101 -7.36 -4.52 3.40
CA VAL A 101 -8.16 -5.21 2.37
C VAL A 101 -7.19 -5.97 1.44
N PRO A 102 -6.88 -7.26 1.72
CA PRO A 102 -5.72 -7.93 1.13
C PRO A 102 -5.74 -8.03 -0.40
N ASP A 103 -6.90 -8.25 -0.99
CA ASP A 103 -7.05 -8.47 -2.43
C ASP A 103 -6.84 -7.19 -3.26
N LEU A 104 -6.98 -6.01 -2.63
CA LEU A 104 -6.67 -4.71 -3.24
C LEU A 104 -5.31 -4.16 -2.81
N LEU A 105 -4.70 -4.74 -1.77
CA LEU A 105 -3.46 -4.25 -1.19
C LEU A 105 -2.30 -4.49 -2.15
N ARG A 106 -1.52 -3.46 -2.42
CA ARG A 106 -0.23 -3.57 -3.12
C ARG A 106 0.91 -3.79 -2.13
N GLY A 107 0.81 -3.19 -0.94
CA GLY A 107 1.76 -3.30 0.16
C GLY A 107 1.94 -1.97 0.88
N SER A 108 3.02 -1.81 1.65
CA SER A 108 3.38 -0.54 2.29
C SER A 108 4.63 0.06 1.66
N GLY A 109 4.60 1.38 1.42
CA GLY A 109 5.76 2.14 0.96
C GLY A 109 6.90 2.23 1.97
N ALA A 110 6.67 1.82 3.22
CA ALA A 110 7.68 1.77 4.26
C ALA A 110 8.65 0.57 4.13
N PHE A 111 8.30 -0.43 3.31
CA PHE A 111 9.06 -1.69 3.24
C PHE A 111 9.55 -2.01 1.84
N ILE A 112 10.66 -2.75 1.75
CA ILE A 112 11.18 -3.22 0.47
C ILE A 112 10.28 -4.31 -0.15
N PRO A 113 10.30 -4.50 -1.49
CA PRO A 113 9.44 -5.47 -2.17
C PRO A 113 9.38 -6.91 -1.60
N PRO A 114 10.49 -7.58 -1.24
CA PRO A 114 10.41 -8.94 -0.67
C PRO A 114 9.71 -8.98 0.69
N VAL A 115 9.80 -7.91 1.50
CA VAL A 115 9.05 -7.82 2.77
C VAL A 115 7.55 -7.69 2.49
N GLN A 116 7.17 -6.85 1.52
CA GLN A 116 5.77 -6.73 1.11
C GLN A 116 5.21 -8.05 0.57
N ALA A 117 6.00 -8.80 -0.20
CA ALA A 117 5.64 -10.13 -0.69
C ALA A 117 5.44 -11.13 0.47
N ALA A 118 6.36 -11.17 1.43
CA ALA A 118 6.23 -12.02 2.61
C ALA A 118 4.97 -11.68 3.44
N GLN A 119 4.70 -10.39 3.61
CA GLN A 119 3.49 -9.86 4.24
C GLN A 119 2.20 -10.29 3.51
N HIS A 120 2.22 -10.35 2.18
CA HIS A 120 1.10 -10.84 1.37
C HIS A 120 0.90 -12.34 1.53
N PHE A 121 1.97 -13.14 1.42
CA PHE A 121 1.89 -14.59 1.60
C PHE A 121 1.41 -14.99 2.99
N ALA A 122 1.87 -14.28 4.04
CA ALA A 122 1.38 -14.49 5.40
C ALA A 122 -0.12 -14.22 5.53
N ARG A 123 -0.62 -13.11 4.96
CA ARG A 123 -2.07 -12.81 4.97
C ARG A 123 -2.87 -13.84 4.18
N ALA A 124 -2.36 -14.28 3.04
CA ALA A 124 -2.99 -15.33 2.23
C ALA A 124 -3.06 -16.69 2.96
N ALA A 125 -2.07 -16.98 3.83
CA ALA A 125 -2.06 -18.16 4.68
C ALA A 125 -2.96 -18.04 5.94
N GLY A 126 -3.70 -16.94 6.10
CA GLY A 126 -4.64 -16.74 7.21
C GLY A 126 -4.05 -16.05 8.43
N HIS A 127 -2.82 -15.53 8.35
CA HIS A 127 -2.27 -14.69 9.41
C HIS A 127 -2.91 -13.29 9.43
N SER A 128 -2.55 -12.50 10.45
CA SER A 128 -3.20 -11.24 10.80
C SER A 128 -3.42 -10.28 9.63
N LEU A 129 -4.62 -9.73 9.55
CA LEU A 129 -4.98 -8.65 8.63
C LEU A 129 -4.79 -7.26 9.24
N ALA A 130 -4.32 -7.17 10.48
CA ALA A 130 -4.13 -5.87 11.12
C ALA A 130 -3.06 -5.04 10.40
N VAL A 131 -3.28 -3.72 10.39
CA VAL A 131 -2.42 -2.74 9.73
C VAL A 131 -1.03 -2.69 10.38
N ASP A 132 -0.97 -2.67 11.70
CA ASP A 132 0.28 -2.59 12.48
C ASP A 132 0.90 -3.96 12.81
N ASN A 133 0.62 -4.96 11.97
CA ASN A 133 0.99 -6.34 12.18
C ASN A 133 1.79 -6.88 10.98
N LEU A 134 2.47 -8.01 11.20
CA LEU A 134 3.41 -8.60 10.25
C LEU A 134 4.55 -7.62 9.95
N LEU A 135 5.09 -6.99 11.00
CA LEU A 135 6.23 -6.08 10.89
C LEU A 135 7.52 -6.90 10.74
N PRO A 136 8.44 -6.51 9.85
CA PRO A 136 9.69 -7.25 9.68
C PRO A 136 10.57 -7.11 10.93
N GLN A 137 10.94 -8.24 11.55
CA GLN A 137 11.98 -8.32 12.58
C GLN A 137 13.36 -8.48 11.97
N SER A 138 13.48 -9.27 10.91
CA SER A 138 14.73 -9.47 10.19
C SER A 138 14.49 -9.72 8.72
N VAL A 139 15.48 -9.33 7.91
CA VAL A 139 15.52 -9.56 6.46
C VAL A 139 16.90 -10.09 6.14
N GLN A 140 16.98 -11.36 5.76
CA GLN A 140 18.21 -12.00 5.31
C GLN A 140 18.13 -12.19 3.79
N GLN A 141 19.02 -11.53 3.05
CA GLN A 141 19.20 -11.82 1.63
C GLN A 141 20.04 -13.10 1.48
N LEU A 142 19.53 -14.00 0.65
CA LEU A 142 20.18 -15.25 0.26
C LEU A 142 20.65 -15.12 -1.21
N PRO A 143 21.44 -16.08 -1.74
CA PRO A 143 21.80 -16.12 -3.16
C PRO A 143 20.58 -16.15 -4.09
N ASP A 144 20.81 -15.91 -5.39
CA ASP A 144 19.83 -16.15 -6.48
C ASP A 144 18.50 -15.40 -6.35
N HIS A 145 18.53 -14.20 -5.77
CA HIS A 145 17.31 -13.40 -5.50
C HIS A 145 16.33 -14.09 -4.56
N HIS A 146 16.85 -14.77 -3.53
CA HIS A 146 16.05 -15.29 -2.42
C HIS A 146 16.19 -14.41 -1.17
N TRP A 147 15.16 -14.42 -0.34
CA TRP A 147 15.14 -13.75 0.96
C TRP A 147 14.46 -14.63 1.99
N ARG A 148 14.97 -14.61 3.22
CA ARG A 148 14.27 -15.07 4.41
C ARG A 148 13.86 -13.86 5.25
N ILE A 149 12.58 -13.74 5.53
CA ILE A 149 11.99 -12.63 6.29
C ILE A 149 11.35 -13.21 7.54
N LEU A 150 11.68 -12.66 8.70
CA LEU A 150 10.98 -12.95 9.94
C LEU A 150 9.98 -11.82 10.21
N LEU A 151 8.69 -12.16 10.29
CA LEU A 151 7.61 -11.22 10.57
C LEU A 151 7.12 -11.40 12.01
N ALA A 152 7.06 -10.30 12.77
CA ALA A 152 6.45 -10.31 14.10
C ALA A 152 4.94 -10.11 13.99
N PRO A 153 4.14 -10.94 14.69
CA PRO A 153 2.80 -10.53 15.04
C PRO A 153 2.88 -9.43 16.10
N THR A 154 2.07 -8.37 15.94
CA THR A 154 1.82 -7.44 17.06
C THR A 154 1.06 -8.21 18.13
N ALA A 155 1.61 -8.23 19.35
CA ALA A 155 0.88 -8.79 20.48
C ALA A 155 -0.46 -8.04 20.63
N PRO A 156 -1.59 -8.73 20.84
CA PRO A 156 -2.80 -8.06 21.27
C PRO A 156 -2.51 -7.34 22.59
N PRO A 157 -3.15 -6.19 22.88
CA PRO A 157 -2.91 -5.46 24.12
C PRO A 157 -3.05 -6.30 25.41
N ASN A 158 -3.80 -7.42 25.35
CA ASN A 158 -3.98 -8.38 26.46
C ASN A 158 -3.78 -9.86 26.05
N GLY A 159 -3.05 -10.15 24.97
CA GLY A 159 -2.90 -11.50 24.44
C GLY A 159 -1.46 -11.98 24.41
N THR A 160 -1.27 -13.30 24.46
CA THR A 160 0.03 -13.92 24.15
C THR A 160 0.37 -13.65 22.69
N SER A 161 1.57 -13.11 22.41
CA SER A 161 2.06 -12.98 21.04
C SER A 161 2.05 -14.37 20.38
N SER A 162 1.41 -14.49 19.23
CA SER A 162 1.67 -15.63 18.35
C SER A 162 3.16 -15.69 18.04
N GLY A 163 3.68 -16.88 17.74
CA GLY A 163 5.06 -17.04 17.28
C GLY A 163 5.37 -16.15 16.08
N SER A 164 6.63 -15.75 15.92
CA SER A 164 7.07 -15.06 14.70
C SER A 164 6.82 -15.94 13.46
N ILE A 165 6.72 -15.32 12.29
CA ILE A 165 6.45 -16.04 11.04
C ILE A 165 7.68 -15.92 10.16
N SER A 166 8.36 -17.04 9.90
CA SER A 166 9.46 -17.10 8.95
C SER A 166 8.91 -17.34 7.55
N VAL A 167 9.25 -16.48 6.61
CA VAL A 167 8.81 -16.55 5.21
C VAL A 167 10.03 -16.50 4.30
N GLU A 168 10.16 -17.48 3.41
CA GLU A 168 11.16 -17.45 2.35
C GLU A 168 10.52 -17.19 1.00
N VAL A 169 11.00 -16.17 0.30
CA VAL A 169 10.53 -15.80 -1.03
C VAL A 169 11.69 -15.65 -1.99
N SER A 170 11.44 -15.90 -3.28
CA SER A 170 12.32 -15.49 -4.36
C SER A 170 11.63 -14.48 -5.28
N ALA A 171 12.42 -13.77 -6.08
CA ALA A 171 11.90 -12.88 -7.11
C ALA A 171 12.43 -13.26 -8.49
N HIS A 172 11.54 -13.25 -9.48
CA HIS A 172 11.89 -13.40 -10.89
C HIS A 172 11.13 -12.39 -11.75
N LEU A 173 11.62 -12.15 -12.96
CA LEU A 173 10.97 -11.29 -13.94
C LEU A 173 10.25 -12.14 -14.97
N ASP A 174 8.95 -11.91 -15.12
CA ASP A 174 8.13 -12.54 -16.14
C ASP A 174 7.84 -11.58 -17.27
N THR A 175 8.05 -12.06 -18.49
CA THR A 175 7.60 -11.37 -19.69
C THR A 175 6.11 -11.66 -19.89
N VAL A 176 5.32 -10.60 -19.98
CA VAL A 176 3.88 -10.67 -20.25
C VAL A 176 3.56 -9.96 -21.56
N ASP A 177 2.69 -10.59 -22.36
CA ASP A 177 2.15 -9.97 -23.57
C ASP A 177 0.87 -9.20 -23.24
N ALA A 178 1.03 -8.14 -22.44
CA ALA A 178 -0.05 -7.27 -22.06
C ALA A 178 0.44 -5.83 -21.90
N ARG A 179 -0.39 -4.88 -22.31
CA ARG A 179 -0.19 -3.47 -21.94
C ARG A 179 -0.57 -3.32 -20.47
N LEU A 180 0.40 -2.98 -19.64
CA LEU A 180 0.15 -2.79 -18.21
C LEU A 180 -0.49 -1.44 -17.92
N THR A 181 -0.29 -0.42 -18.76
CA THR A 181 -0.85 0.92 -18.57
C THR A 181 -1.51 1.41 -19.87
N CYS A 182 -2.28 2.51 -19.84
CA CYS A 182 -2.92 3.05 -21.04
C CYS A 182 -1.88 3.48 -22.10
N ALA A 183 -0.71 3.98 -21.67
CA ALA A 183 0.40 4.36 -22.53
C ALA A 183 1.45 3.24 -22.73
N GLY A 184 1.26 2.07 -22.11
CA GLY A 184 2.23 0.98 -22.10
C GLY A 184 2.35 0.24 -23.44
N THR A 185 3.54 -0.28 -23.71
CA THR A 185 3.81 -1.21 -24.81
C THR A 185 3.85 -2.66 -24.33
N SER A 186 3.78 -3.59 -25.29
CA SER A 186 3.87 -5.04 -25.07
C SER A 186 4.91 -5.62 -26.03
N PRO A 187 5.68 -6.66 -25.65
CA PRO A 187 5.71 -7.31 -24.34
C PRO A 187 6.43 -6.46 -23.28
N THR A 188 6.15 -6.74 -22.01
CA THR A 188 6.79 -6.04 -20.88
C THR A 188 7.14 -7.01 -19.76
N GLN A 189 7.96 -6.58 -18.81
CA GLN A 189 8.40 -7.42 -17.70
C GLN A 189 7.74 -7.00 -16.38
N ILE A 190 7.27 -8.00 -15.63
CA ILE A 190 6.78 -7.80 -14.26
C ILE A 190 7.61 -8.62 -13.29
N ARG A 191 7.88 -8.03 -12.13
CA ARG A 191 8.42 -8.78 -11.00
C ARG A 191 7.32 -9.64 -10.39
N ARG A 192 7.58 -10.93 -10.26
CA ARG A 192 6.79 -11.86 -9.45
C ARG A 192 7.62 -12.33 -8.26
N PHE A 193 6.91 -12.65 -7.19
CA PHE A 193 7.48 -13.30 -6.03
C PHE A 193 6.90 -14.70 -5.91
N GLU A 194 7.74 -15.65 -5.53
CA GLU A 194 7.36 -17.03 -5.28
C GLU A 194 7.62 -17.36 -3.82
N LEU A 195 6.69 -18.09 -3.20
CA LEU A 195 6.81 -18.55 -1.83
C LEU A 195 7.50 -19.92 -1.81
N HIS A 196 8.58 -20.05 -1.04
CA HIS A 196 9.29 -21.32 -0.84
C HIS A 196 8.88 -21.98 0.47
N THR A 197 8.91 -21.21 1.55
CA THR A 197 8.53 -21.71 2.89
C THR A 197 7.81 -20.64 3.69
N LEU A 198 6.87 -21.09 4.52
CA LEU A 198 6.17 -20.26 5.50
C LEU A 198 5.93 -21.10 6.76
N THR A 199 6.52 -20.69 7.88
CA THR A 199 6.42 -21.40 9.15
C THR A 199 6.20 -20.44 10.31
N THR A 200 5.41 -20.86 11.30
CA THR A 200 5.31 -20.17 12.59
C THR A 200 6.40 -20.72 13.52
N THR A 201 7.21 -19.84 14.09
CA THR A 201 8.33 -20.16 15.00
C THR A 201 7.94 -19.96 16.45
#